data_AF-A0A2S6MZM1-F1
#
_entry.id   AF-A0A2S6MZM1-F1
#
_cell.length_a   1.000
_cell.length_b   1.000
_cell.length_c   1.000
_cell.angle_alpha   90.00
_cell.angle_beta   90.00
_cell.angle_gamma   90.00
#
_symmetry.space_group_name_H-M   'P 1'
#
loop_
_entity.id
_entity.type
_entity.pdbx_description
1 polymer ?
#
loop_
_entity_poly.entity_id
_entity_poly.type
_entity_poly.pdbx_seq_one_letter_code
_entity_poly.pdbx_strand_id
1 'polypeptide(L)'
;MTACRFYALTDETTAARLESEIARLKPGGLFVLRAADLAAIVGPAPRAPLIGLSRKALAQQMVAFQQCLEGLMPFGPVLPAAFQAHFADGAMAEAFLIGHEKRLAGALRDFGAKRQFQVTVSWTPEAMLRRLAQNPALAETLSAKISASVSRGAAIQALMETYRAELSRTFEALLRAASLDCMILPGLDADAVVNATVLIEPERESLLDAAVKAIDAHASEALRIRMAGPLPACAFASIRLDMPPAETIARACRRLDVDRMALEPELKAAYHARMRASHPDVSPEGVAPDTEAKAAYELLAQLRAAELAVQSSGKRASGPIPTMQLLRADMLSLVA
;
A
#
# COMPACT_ATOMS: atom_id res chain seq x y z
N MET A 1 26.39 -6.60 -10.17
CA MET A 1 25.88 -5.25 -9.85
C MET A 1 25.50 -5.22 -8.38
N THR A 2 25.51 -4.05 -7.75
CA THR A 2 25.13 -3.89 -6.33
C THR A 2 23.61 -3.93 -6.15
N ALA A 3 23.15 -4.25 -4.93
CA ALA A 3 21.75 -4.18 -4.55
C ALA A 3 21.13 -2.82 -4.89
N CYS A 4 19.88 -2.85 -5.35
CA CYS A 4 19.13 -1.66 -5.73
C CYS A 4 17.78 -1.63 -5.01
N ARG A 5 17.38 -0.44 -4.57
CA ARG A 5 16.03 -0.18 -4.05
C ARG A 5 15.08 -0.01 -5.22
N PHE A 6 13.89 -0.62 -5.12
CA PHE A 6 12.81 -0.43 -6.06
C PHE A 6 11.89 0.67 -5.56
N TYR A 7 11.72 1.74 -6.34
CA TYR A 7 10.87 2.88 -5.97
C TYR A 7 9.49 2.77 -6.57
N ALA A 8 9.41 2.53 -7.88
CA ALA A 8 8.13 2.46 -8.58
C ALA A 8 8.26 1.72 -9.91
N LEU A 9 7.11 1.24 -10.40
CA LEU A 9 6.91 0.77 -11.76
C LEU A 9 6.23 1.86 -12.60
N THR A 10 6.61 1.96 -13.86
CA THR A 10 5.98 2.81 -14.87
C THR A 10 5.96 2.14 -16.24
N ASP A 11 5.36 2.80 -17.22
CA ASP A 11 5.30 2.33 -18.61
C ASP A 11 6.50 2.83 -19.43
N GLU A 12 6.69 2.24 -20.60
CA GLU A 12 7.80 2.54 -21.51
C GLU A 12 7.82 4.02 -21.97
N THR A 13 6.64 4.62 -22.14
CA THR A 13 6.47 6.02 -22.57
C THR A 13 6.95 6.99 -21.49
N THR A 14 6.57 6.73 -20.24
CA THR A 14 6.96 7.53 -19.08
C THR A 14 8.44 7.37 -18.79
N ALA A 15 8.95 6.14 -18.92
CA ALA A 15 10.37 5.86 -18.82
C ALA A 15 11.21 6.67 -19.82
N ALA A 16 10.77 6.79 -21.08
CA ALA A 16 11.45 7.61 -22.09
C ALA A 16 11.49 9.10 -21.72
N ARG A 17 10.44 9.62 -21.09
CA ARG A 17 10.43 11.00 -20.56
C ARG A 17 11.37 11.16 -19.37
N LEU A 18 11.49 10.13 -18.53
CA LEU A 18 12.33 10.15 -17.34
C LEU A 18 13.82 10.10 -17.64
N GLU A 19 14.27 9.54 -18.76
CA GLU A 19 15.70 9.38 -19.06
C GLU A 19 16.52 10.68 -18.96
N SER A 20 15.95 11.82 -19.38
CA SER A 20 16.62 13.11 -19.30
C SER A 20 16.46 13.83 -17.95
N GLU A 21 15.52 13.38 -17.10
CA GLU A 21 15.10 14.11 -15.90
C GLU A 21 15.38 13.35 -14.59
N ILE A 22 15.55 12.03 -14.65
CA ILE A 22 15.70 11.15 -13.48
C ILE A 22 16.91 11.51 -12.61
N ALA A 23 17.97 12.05 -13.22
CA ALA A 23 19.16 12.52 -12.50
C ALA A 23 18.90 13.73 -11.60
N ARG A 24 17.84 14.51 -11.88
CA ARG A 24 17.43 15.69 -11.09
C ARG A 24 16.53 15.32 -9.92
N LEU A 25 15.89 14.16 -9.98
CA LEU A 25 15.02 13.67 -8.92
C LEU A 25 15.81 13.35 -7.65
N LYS A 26 15.11 13.39 -6.51
CA LYS A 26 15.65 13.03 -5.21
C LYS A 26 15.02 11.72 -4.72
N PRO A 27 15.79 10.83 -4.08
CA PRO A 27 17.24 10.92 -3.86
C PRO A 27 18.02 10.74 -5.17
N GLY A 28 19.24 11.27 -5.27
CA GLY A 28 20.05 11.11 -6.49
C GLY A 28 20.50 9.66 -6.73
N GLY A 29 20.99 9.37 -7.93
CA GLY A 29 21.45 8.03 -8.31
C GLY A 29 20.34 7.07 -8.71
N LEU A 30 19.16 7.61 -9.05
CA LEU A 30 18.08 6.85 -9.65
C LEU A 30 18.41 6.54 -11.12
N PHE A 31 17.94 5.40 -11.59
CA PHE A 31 18.02 5.00 -12.98
C PHE A 31 16.79 4.17 -13.37
N VAL A 32 16.52 4.16 -14.67
CA VAL A 32 15.42 3.40 -15.26
C VAL A 32 15.94 2.05 -15.69
N LEU A 33 15.23 0.99 -15.33
CA LEU A 33 15.48 -0.36 -15.81
C LEU A 33 14.26 -0.82 -16.62
N ARG A 34 14.46 -1.01 -17.92
CA ARG A 34 13.41 -1.42 -18.86
C ARG A 34 13.38 -2.93 -19.04
N ALA A 35 12.20 -3.51 -19.08
CA ALA A 35 11.99 -4.91 -19.44
C ALA A 35 10.57 -5.11 -19.98
N ALA A 36 10.44 -5.68 -21.17
CA ALA A 36 9.18 -5.72 -21.92
C ALA A 36 8.58 -4.30 -22.08
N ASP A 37 7.26 -4.14 -21.90
CA ASP A 37 6.56 -2.85 -22.02
C ASP A 37 6.55 -2.04 -20.70
N LEU A 38 7.37 -2.45 -19.72
CA LEU A 38 7.41 -1.89 -18.38
C LEU A 38 8.80 -1.38 -18.02
N ALA A 39 8.84 -0.44 -17.08
CA ALA A 39 10.08 0.05 -16.52
C ALA A 39 10.02 0.14 -14.99
N ALA A 40 11.09 -0.27 -14.34
CA ALA A 40 11.33 -0.06 -12.93
C ALA A 40 12.19 1.19 -12.72
N ILE A 41 11.77 2.03 -11.78
CA ILE A 41 12.59 3.11 -11.23
C ILE A 41 13.32 2.55 -10.02
N VAL A 42 14.63 2.45 -10.15
CA VAL A 42 15.50 1.87 -9.15
C VAL A 42 16.57 2.86 -8.73
N GLY A 43 17.10 2.68 -7.52
CA GLY A 43 18.17 3.52 -6.99
C GLY A 43 19.09 2.77 -6.04
N PRO A 44 20.06 3.45 -5.42
CA PRO A 44 20.95 2.82 -4.47
C PRO A 44 20.18 2.21 -3.30
N ALA A 45 20.43 0.94 -3.00
CA ALA A 45 19.90 0.33 -1.78
C ALA A 45 20.51 1.00 -0.53
N PRO A 46 19.75 1.11 0.58
CA PRO A 46 20.31 1.56 1.86
C PRO A 46 21.52 0.70 2.25
N ARG A 47 22.63 1.34 2.64
CA ARG A 47 23.85 0.63 3.06
C ARG A 47 23.70 -0.11 4.39
N ALA A 48 22.76 0.31 5.23
CA ALA A 48 22.44 -0.31 6.50
C ALA A 48 21.05 -0.95 6.44
N PRO A 49 20.85 -2.10 7.08
CA PRO A 49 19.52 -2.65 7.27
C PRO A 49 18.63 -1.62 7.98
N LEU A 50 17.33 -1.62 7.65
CA LEU A 50 16.37 -0.71 8.28
C LEU A 50 16.23 -0.97 9.79
N ILE A 51 16.49 -2.21 10.21
CA ILE A 51 16.51 -2.65 11.60
C ILE A 51 17.67 -1.98 12.33
N GLY A 52 17.38 -1.30 13.44
CA GLY A 52 18.37 -0.59 14.25
C GLY A 52 18.62 0.86 13.83
N LEU A 53 17.94 1.37 12.80
CA LEU A 53 17.95 2.81 12.50
C LEU A 53 17.23 3.59 13.59
N SER A 54 17.75 4.78 13.91
CA SER A 54 17.02 5.73 14.74
C SER A 54 15.72 6.15 14.05
N ARG A 55 14.68 6.47 14.83
CA ARG A 55 13.40 6.99 14.30
C ARG A 55 13.61 8.18 13.36
N LYS A 56 14.56 9.07 13.68
CA LYS A 56 14.90 10.24 12.86
C LYS A 56 15.48 9.82 11.50
N ALA A 57 16.41 8.87 11.48
CA ALA A 57 17.02 8.39 10.24
C ALA A 57 15.99 7.66 9.36
N LEU A 58 15.11 6.85 9.96
CA LEU A 58 14.03 6.19 9.24
C LEU A 58 13.06 7.21 8.61
N ALA A 59 12.63 8.22 9.39
CA ALA A 59 11.76 9.28 8.89
C ALA A 59 12.40 10.06 7.72
N GLN A 60 13.69 10.38 7.80
CA GLN A 60 14.41 11.02 6.69
C GLN A 60 14.42 10.16 5.43
N GLN A 61 14.63 8.85 5.56
CA GLN A 61 14.59 7.95 4.41
C GLN A 61 13.18 7.83 3.82
N MET A 62 12.14 7.79 4.66
CA MET A 62 10.74 7.76 4.20
C MET A 62 10.37 9.04 3.46
N VAL A 63 10.78 10.21 3.95
CA VAL A 63 10.58 11.49 3.25
C VAL A 63 11.27 11.49 1.90
N ALA A 64 12.53 11.05 1.82
CA ALA A 64 13.24 10.97 0.54
C ALA A 64 12.58 9.99 -0.43
N PHE A 65 12.06 8.87 0.07
CA PHE A 65 11.32 7.90 -0.75
C PHE A 65 10.02 8.50 -1.29
N GLN A 66 9.26 9.19 -0.44
CA GLN A 66 8.03 9.86 -0.84
C GLN A 66 8.29 10.98 -1.85
N GLN A 67 9.31 11.82 -1.63
CA GLN A 67 9.71 12.87 -2.56
C GLN A 67 10.09 12.31 -3.94
N CYS A 68 10.73 11.14 -3.97
CA CYS A 68 11.01 10.45 -5.22
C CYS A 68 9.71 10.10 -5.95
N LEU A 69 8.77 9.49 -5.24
CA LEU A 69 7.49 9.08 -5.82
C LEU A 69 6.68 10.27 -6.34
N GLU A 70 6.57 11.33 -5.54
CA GLU A 70 5.93 12.59 -5.95
C GLU A 70 6.62 13.19 -7.19
N GLY A 71 7.95 13.18 -7.23
CA GLY A 71 8.73 13.67 -8.36
C GLY A 71 8.56 12.86 -9.65
N LEU A 72 8.11 11.61 -9.58
CA LEU A 72 7.85 10.77 -10.76
C LEU A 72 6.47 11.04 -11.39
N MET A 73 5.49 11.44 -10.60
CA MET A 73 4.09 11.60 -11.05
C MET A 73 3.89 12.58 -12.22
N PRO A 74 4.63 13.71 -12.34
CA PRO A 74 4.48 14.62 -13.48
C PRO A 74 4.81 13.99 -14.84
N PHE A 75 5.54 12.87 -14.87
CA PHE A 75 6.00 12.26 -16.11
C PHE A 75 4.98 11.29 -16.72
N GLY A 76 4.12 10.68 -15.90
CA GLY A 76 3.14 9.68 -16.32
C GLY A 76 2.69 8.76 -15.19
N PRO A 77 2.07 7.60 -15.49
CA PRO A 77 1.58 6.67 -14.49
C PRO A 77 2.71 6.06 -13.64
N VAL A 78 2.49 6.03 -12.32
CA VAL A 78 3.45 5.53 -11.33
C VAL A 78 2.74 4.57 -10.39
N LEU A 79 3.13 3.30 -10.43
CA LEU A 79 2.71 2.30 -9.43
C LEU A 79 3.81 2.18 -8.38
N PRO A 80 3.59 2.66 -7.13
CA PRO A 80 4.65 2.71 -6.13
C PRO A 80 5.05 1.31 -5.66
N ALA A 81 6.32 1.14 -5.32
CA ALA A 81 6.80 -0.01 -4.58
C ALA A 81 6.74 0.27 -3.07
N ALA A 82 6.73 -0.79 -2.26
CA ALA A 82 6.80 -0.66 -0.81
C ALA A 82 8.17 -0.13 -0.40
N PHE A 83 8.24 0.64 0.69
CA PHE A 83 9.48 1.27 1.17
C PHE A 83 10.67 0.28 1.38
N GLN A 84 10.35 -0.99 1.69
CA GLN A 84 11.34 -2.04 1.91
C GLN A 84 11.72 -2.81 0.64
N ALA A 85 11.09 -2.53 -0.51
CA ALA A 85 11.33 -3.24 -1.75
C ALA A 85 12.76 -3.00 -2.26
N HIS A 86 13.55 -4.06 -2.34
CA HIS A 86 14.89 -4.04 -2.89
C HIS A 86 15.17 -5.35 -3.65
N PHE A 87 16.01 -5.24 -4.67
CA PHE A 87 16.55 -6.36 -5.41
C PHE A 87 18.03 -6.53 -5.06
N ALA A 88 18.52 -7.77 -5.16
CA ALA A 88 19.93 -8.07 -4.97
C ALA A 88 20.82 -7.43 -6.05
N ASP A 89 20.28 -7.26 -7.26
CA ASP A 89 20.91 -6.58 -8.38
C ASP A 89 19.88 -6.19 -9.45
N GLY A 90 20.33 -5.50 -10.51
CA GLY A 90 19.49 -5.13 -11.63
C GLY A 90 18.99 -6.32 -12.47
N ALA A 91 19.77 -7.40 -12.59
CA ALA A 91 19.33 -8.57 -13.36
C ALA A 91 18.11 -9.25 -12.71
N MET A 92 18.08 -9.29 -11.38
CA MET A 92 16.92 -9.76 -10.62
C MET A 92 15.71 -8.84 -10.81
N ALA A 93 15.91 -7.52 -10.84
CA ALA A 93 14.83 -6.57 -11.10
C ALA A 93 14.23 -6.77 -12.51
N GLU A 94 15.07 -6.91 -13.52
CA GLU A 94 14.66 -7.18 -14.91
C GLU A 94 13.83 -8.46 -15.03
N ALA A 95 14.32 -9.54 -14.44
CA ALA A 95 13.62 -10.81 -14.49
C ALA A 95 12.32 -10.82 -13.67
N PHE A 96 12.26 -10.04 -12.58
CA PHE A 96 11.02 -9.81 -11.84
C PHE A 96 9.98 -9.14 -12.75
N LEU A 97 10.36 -8.11 -13.51
CA LEU A 97 9.46 -7.42 -14.44
C LEU A 97 8.92 -8.38 -15.50
N ILE A 98 9.80 -9.16 -16.15
CA ILE A 98 9.40 -10.14 -17.18
C ILE A 98 8.48 -11.20 -16.59
N GLY A 99 8.85 -11.78 -15.45
CA GLY A 99 8.09 -12.85 -14.79
C GLY A 99 6.70 -12.43 -14.31
N HIS A 100 6.47 -11.13 -14.08
CA HIS A 100 5.22 -10.59 -13.55
C HIS A 100 4.53 -9.59 -14.47
N GLU A 101 4.96 -9.49 -15.74
CA GLU A 101 4.58 -8.44 -16.68
C GLU A 101 3.07 -8.21 -16.74
N LYS A 102 2.28 -9.24 -17.03
CA LYS A 102 0.82 -9.14 -17.17
C LYS A 102 0.16 -8.55 -15.92
N ARG A 103 0.59 -8.98 -14.73
CA ARG A 103 0.01 -8.55 -13.46
C ARG A 103 0.46 -7.14 -13.09
N LEU A 104 1.72 -6.81 -13.35
CA LEU A 104 2.28 -5.47 -13.15
C LEU A 104 1.62 -4.45 -14.10
N ALA A 105 1.47 -4.78 -15.38
CA ALA A 105 0.80 -3.94 -16.36
C ALA A 105 -0.69 -3.73 -16.04
N GLY A 106 -1.37 -4.77 -15.55
CA GLY A 106 -2.74 -4.64 -15.04
C GLY A 106 -2.82 -3.64 -13.87
N ALA A 107 -1.98 -3.84 -12.85
CA ALA A 107 -1.94 -2.95 -11.69
C ALA A 107 -1.55 -1.50 -12.04
N LEU A 108 -0.62 -1.31 -12.97
CA LEU A 108 -0.21 0.02 -13.46
C LEU A 108 -1.36 0.72 -14.19
N ARG A 109 -2.10 -0.01 -15.04
CA ARG A 109 -3.29 0.53 -15.73
C ARG A 109 -4.36 0.92 -14.73
N ASP A 110 -4.58 0.10 -13.71
CA ASP A 110 -5.62 0.32 -12.73
C ASP A 110 -5.26 1.44 -11.75
N PHE A 111 -4.00 1.62 -11.36
CA PHE A 111 -3.64 2.54 -10.27
C PHE A 111 -2.60 3.61 -10.63
N GLY A 112 -1.85 3.44 -11.71
CA GLY A 112 -0.69 4.28 -12.03
C GLY A 112 -1.01 5.75 -12.24
N ALA A 113 -2.17 6.07 -12.82
CA ALA A 113 -2.61 7.45 -13.03
C ALA A 113 -3.45 8.02 -11.86
N LYS A 114 -3.84 7.18 -10.89
CA LYS A 114 -4.68 7.61 -9.77
C LYS A 114 -3.86 8.39 -8.76
N ARG A 115 -4.52 9.34 -8.09
CA ARG A 115 -3.92 10.21 -7.08
C ARG A 115 -4.49 9.89 -5.72
N GLN A 116 -3.62 9.84 -4.74
CA GLN A 116 -3.97 9.67 -3.34
C GLN A 116 -3.83 11.00 -2.61
N PHE A 117 -4.79 11.27 -1.72
CA PHE A 117 -4.70 12.37 -0.76
C PHE A 117 -4.96 11.84 0.65
N GLN A 118 -4.25 12.37 1.63
CA GLN A 118 -4.56 12.18 3.03
C GLN A 118 -5.31 13.41 3.55
N VAL A 119 -6.50 13.21 4.09
CA VAL A 119 -7.34 14.26 4.67
C VAL A 119 -7.49 13.99 6.16
N THR A 120 -7.03 14.92 6.99
CA THR A 120 -7.20 14.88 8.44
C THR A 120 -8.04 16.07 8.88
N VAL A 121 -9.08 15.81 9.64
CA VAL A 121 -9.95 16.81 10.26
C VAL A 121 -9.87 16.60 11.76
N SER A 122 -9.43 17.63 12.46
CA SER A 122 -9.47 17.70 13.92
C SER A 122 -10.31 18.90 14.33
N TRP A 123 -10.85 18.89 15.54
CA TRP A 123 -11.55 20.04 16.07
C TRP A 123 -10.77 20.70 17.22
N THR A 124 -11.27 21.84 17.68
CA THR A 124 -10.84 22.47 18.93
C THR A 124 -12.00 22.37 19.92
N PRO A 125 -11.93 21.53 20.97
CA PRO A 125 -13.06 21.29 21.87
C PRO A 125 -13.69 22.55 22.45
N GLU A 126 -12.88 23.54 22.84
CA GLU A 126 -13.36 24.80 23.40
C GLU A 126 -14.08 25.67 22.36
N ALA A 127 -13.58 25.71 21.13
CA ALA A 127 -14.25 26.42 20.04
C ALA A 127 -15.57 25.73 19.68
N MET A 128 -15.59 24.40 19.66
CA MET A 128 -16.79 23.63 19.38
C MET A 128 -17.85 23.78 20.47
N LEU A 129 -17.46 23.74 21.74
CA LEU A 129 -18.38 23.98 22.86
C LEU A 129 -18.96 25.40 22.83
N ARG A 130 -18.14 26.43 22.55
CA ARG A 130 -18.63 27.80 22.39
C ARG A 130 -19.66 27.91 21.27
N ARG A 131 -19.40 27.26 20.13
CA ARG A 131 -20.34 27.18 19.01
C ARG A 131 -21.65 26.51 19.39
N LEU A 132 -21.60 25.36 20.09
CA LEU A 132 -22.80 24.66 20.56
C LEU A 132 -23.63 25.53 21.51
N ALA A 133 -22.98 26.28 22.40
CA ALA A 133 -23.66 27.18 23.34
C ALA A 133 -24.32 28.39 22.65
N GLN A 134 -23.78 28.85 21.52
CA GLN A 134 -24.31 29.99 20.76
C GLN A 134 -25.44 29.61 19.79
N ASN A 135 -25.64 28.32 19.52
CA ASN A 135 -26.73 27.84 18.67
C ASN A 135 -27.93 27.44 19.54
N PRO A 136 -29.08 28.14 19.46
CA PRO A 136 -30.21 27.92 20.37
C PRO A 136 -30.72 26.46 20.39
N ALA A 137 -30.84 25.81 19.23
CA ALA A 137 -31.31 24.43 19.14
C ALA A 137 -30.34 23.43 19.79
N LEU A 138 -29.03 23.69 19.68
CA LEU A 138 -27.99 22.86 20.28
C LEU A 138 -27.80 23.18 21.77
N ALA A 139 -28.01 24.42 22.17
CA ALA A 139 -27.97 24.87 23.56
C ALA A 139 -29.09 24.24 24.40
N GLU A 140 -30.31 24.11 23.86
CA GLU A 140 -31.40 23.37 24.51
C GLU A 140 -31.03 21.89 24.73
N THR A 141 -30.46 21.25 23.72
CA THR A 141 -29.98 19.86 23.80
C THR A 141 -28.89 19.70 24.86
N LEU A 142 -27.95 20.64 24.92
CA LEU A 142 -26.88 20.71 25.93
C LEU A 142 -27.46 20.88 27.34
N SER A 143 -28.38 21.82 27.53
CA SER A 143 -29.02 22.08 28.82
C SER A 143 -29.84 20.88 29.31
N ALA A 144 -30.60 20.23 28.43
CA ALA A 144 -31.40 19.05 28.77
C ALA A 144 -30.52 17.87 29.21
N LYS A 145 -29.43 17.57 28.48
CA LYS A 145 -28.50 16.51 28.85
C LYS A 145 -27.73 16.80 30.14
N ILE A 146 -27.37 18.06 30.39
CA ILE A 146 -26.70 18.47 31.63
C ILE A 146 -27.64 18.28 32.84
N SER A 147 -28.89 18.73 32.75
CA SER A 147 -29.86 18.64 33.85
C SER A 147 -30.25 17.19 34.18
N ALA A 148 -30.19 16.29 33.21
CA ALA A 148 -30.49 14.86 33.40
C ALA A 148 -29.31 14.06 33.99
N SER A 149 -28.12 14.64 34.12
CA SER A 149 -26.91 13.95 34.56
C SER A 149 -26.51 14.32 35.99
N VAL A 150 -26.03 13.32 36.74
CA VAL A 150 -25.46 13.50 38.09
C VAL A 150 -24.12 14.26 38.03
N SER A 151 -23.42 14.24 36.89
CA SER A 151 -22.17 14.96 36.65
C SER A 151 -22.25 15.80 35.37
N ARG A 152 -22.16 17.12 35.53
CA ARG A 152 -22.14 18.09 34.42
C ARG A 152 -20.98 17.84 33.45
N GLY A 153 -19.79 17.54 33.95
CA GLY A 153 -18.62 17.26 33.12
C GLY A 153 -18.81 16.03 32.24
N ALA A 154 -19.33 14.95 32.81
CA ALA A 154 -19.61 13.72 32.06
C ALA A 154 -20.69 13.93 30.98
N ALA A 155 -21.71 14.74 31.27
CA ALA A 155 -22.76 15.07 30.30
C ALA A 155 -22.21 15.85 29.09
N ILE A 156 -21.35 16.84 29.35
CA ILE A 156 -20.70 17.62 28.29
C ILE A 156 -19.82 16.72 27.43
N GLN A 157 -19.00 15.86 28.05
CA GLN A 157 -18.15 14.93 27.33
C GLN A 157 -18.96 13.96 26.46
N ALA A 158 -20.04 13.37 26.99
CA ALA A 158 -20.90 12.47 26.24
C ALA A 158 -21.61 13.16 25.06
N LEU A 159 -22.05 14.40 25.25
CA LEU A 159 -22.63 15.19 24.16
C LEU A 159 -21.59 15.47 23.07
N MET A 160 -20.39 15.91 23.46
CA MET A 160 -19.30 16.16 22.52
C MET A 160 -18.97 14.89 21.74
N GLU A 161 -18.85 13.74 22.40
CA GLU A 161 -18.58 12.47 21.70
C GLU A 161 -19.67 12.13 20.68
N THR A 162 -20.94 12.34 21.06
CA THR A 162 -22.09 12.12 20.14
C THR A 162 -21.96 13.02 18.91
N TYR A 163 -21.68 14.31 19.12
CA TYR A 163 -21.56 15.28 18.03
C TYR A 163 -20.34 15.00 17.14
N ARG A 164 -19.22 14.58 17.74
CA ARG A 164 -18.03 14.14 17.00
C ARG A 164 -18.36 12.97 16.08
N ALA A 165 -19.07 11.97 16.58
CA ALA A 165 -19.47 10.81 15.79
C ALA A 165 -20.44 11.18 14.64
N GLU A 166 -21.31 12.17 14.83
CA GLU A 166 -22.17 12.71 13.77
C GLU A 166 -21.38 13.45 12.69
N LEU A 167 -20.47 14.34 13.09
CA LEU A 167 -19.59 15.05 12.16
C LEU A 167 -18.71 14.07 11.39
N SER A 168 -18.12 13.09 12.09
CA SER A 168 -17.29 12.05 11.50
C SER A 168 -18.05 11.31 10.40
N ARG A 169 -19.24 10.77 10.68
CA ARG A 169 -20.09 10.11 9.66
C ARG A 169 -20.41 11.01 8.47
N THR A 170 -20.71 12.29 8.73
CA THR A 170 -21.04 13.26 7.67
C THR A 170 -19.83 13.53 6.78
N PHE A 171 -18.67 13.78 7.37
CA PHE A 171 -17.44 14.08 6.65
C PHE A 171 -16.93 12.87 5.88
N GLU A 172 -17.03 11.68 6.46
CA GLU A 172 -16.73 10.43 5.76
C GLU A 172 -17.61 10.24 4.52
N ALA A 173 -18.91 10.52 4.62
CA ALA A 173 -19.82 10.42 3.47
C ALA A 173 -19.44 11.42 2.35
N LEU A 174 -19.08 12.66 2.71
CA LEU A 174 -18.61 13.67 1.76
C LEU A 174 -17.33 13.22 1.04
N LEU A 175 -16.34 12.73 1.78
CA LEU A 175 -15.08 12.25 1.21
C LEU A 175 -15.30 11.03 0.32
N ARG A 176 -16.14 10.07 0.73
CA ARG A 176 -16.50 8.90 -0.07
C ARG A 176 -17.14 9.31 -1.38
N ALA A 177 -18.10 10.23 -1.37
CA ALA A 177 -18.78 10.71 -2.57
C ALA A 177 -17.83 11.39 -3.58
N ALA A 178 -16.77 12.04 -3.10
CA ALA A 178 -15.76 12.69 -3.94
C ALA A 178 -14.64 11.75 -4.44
N SER A 179 -14.62 10.49 -4.00
CA SER A 179 -13.51 9.56 -4.23
C SER A 179 -13.92 8.30 -5.00
N LEU A 180 -12.94 7.62 -5.60
CA LEU A 180 -13.10 6.26 -6.11
C LEU A 180 -13.08 5.23 -4.97
N ASP A 181 -12.23 5.49 -3.99
CA ASP A 181 -12.03 4.64 -2.81
C ASP A 181 -11.61 5.52 -1.63
N CYS A 182 -12.00 5.12 -0.43
CA CYS A 182 -11.78 5.90 0.79
C CYS A 182 -11.57 4.97 1.98
N MET A 183 -10.37 5.07 2.56
CA MET A 183 -9.96 4.36 3.75
C MET A 183 -10.00 5.28 4.96
N ILE A 184 -10.77 4.90 5.97
CA ILE A 184 -10.78 5.59 7.25
C ILE A 184 -9.73 4.96 8.14
N LEU A 185 -8.81 5.79 8.64
CA LEU A 185 -7.71 5.43 9.49
C LEU A 185 -8.02 5.82 10.95
N PRO A 186 -7.37 5.19 11.93
CA PRO A 186 -7.45 5.65 13.31
C PRO A 186 -7.08 7.13 13.45
N GLY A 187 -7.77 7.82 14.36
CA GLY A 187 -7.41 9.19 14.75
C GLY A 187 -6.00 9.23 15.36
N LEU A 188 -5.23 10.26 15.04
CA LEU A 188 -3.86 10.44 15.55
C LEU A 188 -3.83 11.08 16.94
N ASP A 189 -4.90 11.74 17.35
CA ASP A 189 -5.08 12.40 18.64
C ASP A 189 -6.53 12.31 19.12
N ALA A 190 -6.78 12.75 20.36
CA ALA A 190 -8.12 12.74 20.97
C ALA A 190 -9.11 13.69 20.27
N ASP A 191 -8.59 14.66 19.50
CA ASP A 191 -9.36 15.71 18.84
C ASP A 191 -9.68 15.39 17.37
N ALA A 192 -9.19 14.25 16.87
CA ALA A 192 -9.46 13.79 15.53
C ALA A 192 -10.96 13.50 15.35
N VAL A 193 -11.51 14.07 14.28
CA VAL A 193 -12.88 13.82 13.81
C VAL A 193 -12.85 12.84 12.64
N VAL A 194 -11.92 13.04 11.70
CA VAL A 194 -11.67 12.15 10.56
C VAL A 194 -10.18 12.09 10.27
N ASN A 195 -9.66 10.90 10.01
CA ASN A 195 -8.36 10.69 9.38
C ASN A 195 -8.57 9.73 8.21
N ALA A 196 -8.57 10.24 6.99
CA ALA A 196 -8.93 9.47 5.81
C ALA A 196 -7.81 9.53 4.76
N THR A 197 -7.68 8.45 4.01
CA THR A 197 -6.90 8.41 2.77
C THR A 197 -7.87 8.14 1.63
N VAL A 198 -7.87 9.01 0.61
CA VAL A 198 -8.78 8.94 -0.53
C VAL A 198 -8.02 8.69 -1.82
N LEU A 199 -8.60 7.88 -2.70
CA LEU A 199 -8.10 7.61 -4.05
C LEU A 199 -9.02 8.30 -5.06
N ILE A 200 -8.44 9.08 -5.97
CA ILE A 200 -9.19 9.79 -7.00
C ILE A 200 -8.54 9.63 -8.38
N GLU A 201 -9.33 9.87 -9.42
CA GLU A 201 -8.80 10.20 -10.73
C GLU A 201 -8.37 11.67 -10.74
N PRO A 202 -7.34 12.06 -11.53
CA PRO A 202 -6.91 13.45 -11.66
C PRO A 202 -8.05 14.45 -11.92
N GLU A 203 -9.06 14.06 -12.70
CA GLU A 203 -10.19 14.88 -13.09
C GLU A 203 -11.17 15.17 -11.94
N ARG A 204 -11.08 14.41 -10.84
CA ARG A 204 -11.94 14.56 -9.65
C ARG A 204 -11.35 15.45 -8.57
N GLU A 205 -10.17 16.05 -8.77
CA GLU A 205 -9.54 16.93 -7.78
C GLU A 205 -10.47 18.07 -7.34
N SER A 206 -11.19 18.70 -8.27
CA SER A 206 -12.14 19.76 -7.93
C SER A 206 -13.33 19.27 -7.09
N LEU A 207 -13.73 18.00 -7.22
CA LEU A 207 -14.77 17.40 -6.38
C LEU A 207 -14.26 17.15 -4.96
N LEU A 208 -13.01 16.69 -4.81
CA LEU A 208 -12.38 16.54 -3.51
C LEU A 208 -12.23 17.89 -2.81
N ASP A 209 -11.77 18.92 -3.52
CA ASP A 209 -11.68 20.29 -3.01
C ASP A 209 -13.04 20.81 -2.54
N ALA A 210 -14.11 20.55 -3.31
CA ALA A 210 -15.47 20.94 -2.93
C ALA A 210 -15.95 20.20 -1.68
N ALA A 211 -15.64 18.91 -1.54
CA ALA A 211 -15.95 18.14 -0.34
C ALA A 211 -15.22 18.69 0.89
N VAL A 212 -13.93 19.02 0.76
CA VAL A 212 -13.15 19.64 1.85
C VAL A 212 -13.70 21.01 2.24
N LYS A 213 -14.09 21.84 1.27
CA LYS A 213 -14.76 23.13 1.53
C LYS A 213 -16.10 22.95 2.23
N ALA A 214 -16.88 21.94 1.86
CA ALA A 214 -18.13 21.61 2.53
C ALA A 214 -17.89 21.20 3.99
N ILE A 215 -16.85 20.39 4.26
CA ILE A 215 -16.42 20.04 5.61
C ILE A 215 -16.06 21.30 6.41
N ASP A 216 -15.26 22.21 5.84
CA ASP A 216 -14.87 23.45 6.51
C ASP A 216 -16.09 24.30 6.88
N ALA A 217 -17.04 24.45 5.95
CA ALA A 217 -18.26 25.24 6.15
C ALA A 217 -19.13 24.73 7.32
N HIS A 218 -18.99 23.47 7.74
CA HIS A 218 -19.68 22.99 8.94
C HIS A 218 -19.24 23.74 10.20
N ALA A 219 -17.97 24.07 10.35
CA ALA A 219 -17.47 24.83 11.51
C ALA A 219 -16.06 25.41 11.32
N SER A 220 -15.89 26.32 10.35
CA SER A 220 -14.58 26.88 9.97
C SER A 220 -13.70 27.37 11.12
N GLU A 221 -14.29 27.97 12.16
CA GLU A 221 -13.52 28.48 13.32
C GLU A 221 -13.16 27.41 14.36
N ALA A 222 -13.79 26.23 14.29
CA ALA A 222 -13.61 25.14 15.25
C ALA A 222 -12.94 23.90 14.65
N LEU A 223 -12.75 23.85 13.33
CA LEU A 223 -12.09 22.75 12.62
C LEU A 223 -10.68 23.15 12.20
N ARG A 224 -9.78 22.18 12.24
CA ARG A 224 -8.44 22.25 11.65
C ARG A 224 -8.35 21.12 10.63
N ILE A 225 -8.32 21.51 9.36
CA ILE A 225 -8.28 20.59 8.23
C ILE A 225 -6.87 20.60 7.65
N ARG A 226 -6.31 19.41 7.43
CA ARG A 226 -5.07 19.20 6.69
C ARG A 226 -5.34 18.26 5.54
N MET A 227 -4.92 18.67 4.34
CA MET A 227 -4.90 17.81 3.16
C MET A 227 -3.45 17.70 2.66
N ALA A 228 -2.97 16.47 2.47
CA ALA A 228 -1.62 16.18 1.98
C ALA A 228 -1.70 15.33 0.71
N GLY A 229 -1.02 15.77 -0.35
CA GLY A 229 -1.02 15.16 -1.68
C GLY A 229 -0.81 16.20 -2.79
N PRO A 230 -0.87 15.80 -4.07
CA PRO A 230 -1.14 14.44 -4.54
C PRO A 230 0.04 13.48 -4.29
N LEU A 231 -0.29 12.24 -3.95
CA LEU A 231 0.63 11.11 -3.86
C LEU A 231 0.26 10.06 -4.90
N PRO A 232 1.18 9.16 -5.31
CA PRO A 232 0.76 7.97 -6.00
C PRO A 232 -0.08 7.11 -5.04
N ALA A 233 -0.74 6.08 -5.57
CA ALA A 233 -1.68 5.24 -4.84
C ALA A 233 -1.04 4.33 -3.76
N CYS A 234 -0.10 4.82 -2.96
CA CYS A 234 0.73 4.06 -2.03
C CYS A 234 -0.07 3.22 -1.02
N ALA A 235 -1.20 3.73 -0.52
CA ALA A 235 -2.07 3.01 0.41
C ALA A 235 -3.01 2.03 -0.32
N PHE A 236 -3.30 2.25 -1.60
CA PHE A 236 -4.26 1.44 -2.35
C PHE A 236 -3.63 0.38 -3.24
N ALA A 237 -2.40 0.62 -3.70
CA ALA A 237 -1.68 -0.26 -4.61
C ALA A 237 -0.17 -0.01 -4.46
N SER A 238 0.50 -0.92 -3.74
CA SER A 238 1.95 -0.90 -3.61
C SER A 238 2.54 -2.26 -3.98
N ILE A 239 3.61 -2.27 -4.77
CA ILE A 239 4.34 -3.50 -5.11
C ILE A 239 5.20 -3.91 -3.93
N ARG A 240 4.94 -5.08 -3.37
CA ARG A 240 5.84 -5.74 -2.42
C ARG A 240 6.63 -6.84 -3.10
N LEU A 241 7.90 -6.85 -2.76
CA LEU A 241 8.83 -7.92 -3.08
C LEU A 241 8.96 -8.78 -1.83
N ASP A 242 8.37 -9.97 -1.86
CA ASP A 242 8.53 -10.92 -0.78
C ASP A 242 9.50 -12.00 -1.25
N MET A 243 10.63 -12.11 -0.54
CA MET A 243 11.53 -13.25 -0.70
C MET A 243 11.08 -14.33 0.27
N PRO A 244 10.62 -15.50 -0.21
CA PRO A 244 10.34 -16.62 0.67
C PRO A 244 11.64 -17.00 1.41
N PRO A 245 11.60 -17.17 2.74
CA PRO A 245 12.75 -17.64 3.48
C PRO A 245 13.28 -18.95 2.90
N ALA A 246 14.60 -19.16 2.91
CA ALA A 246 15.22 -20.38 2.38
C ALA A 246 14.62 -21.65 3.01
N GLU A 247 14.26 -21.59 4.29
CA GLU A 247 13.58 -22.67 5.00
C GLU A 247 12.19 -22.97 4.43
N THR A 248 11.42 -21.94 4.08
CA THR A 248 10.09 -22.09 3.45
C THR A 248 10.21 -22.78 2.09
N ILE A 249 11.21 -22.39 1.29
CA ILE A 249 11.50 -23.03 0.00
C ILE A 249 11.89 -24.49 0.23
N ALA A 250 12.80 -24.77 1.17
CA ALA A 250 13.23 -26.12 1.49
C ALA A 250 12.07 -27.00 2.00
N ARG A 251 11.16 -26.44 2.80
CA ARG A 251 9.95 -27.12 3.27
C ARG A 251 9.00 -27.44 2.11
N ALA A 252 8.83 -26.52 1.16
CA ALA A 252 8.02 -26.77 -0.03
C ALA A 252 8.61 -27.89 -0.91
N CYS A 253 9.93 -27.89 -1.13
CA CYS A 253 10.64 -28.97 -1.82
C CYS A 253 10.41 -30.32 -1.12
N ARG A 254 10.59 -30.38 0.20
CA ARG A 254 10.33 -31.61 0.98
C ARG A 254 8.86 -32.05 0.94
N ARG A 255 7.90 -31.11 0.90
CA ARG A 255 6.47 -31.44 0.88
C ARG A 255 6.07 -32.13 -0.43
N LEU A 256 6.66 -31.72 -1.55
CA LEU A 256 6.42 -32.31 -2.86
C LEU A 256 7.40 -33.43 -3.21
N ASP A 257 8.42 -33.68 -2.39
CA ASP A 257 9.50 -34.63 -2.66
C ASP A 257 10.23 -34.34 -3.99
N VAL A 258 10.59 -33.08 -4.19
CA VAL A 258 11.27 -32.59 -5.40
C VAL A 258 12.56 -31.88 -5.06
N ASP A 259 13.55 -31.98 -5.96
CA ASP A 259 14.75 -31.17 -5.87
C ASP A 259 14.43 -29.68 -6.08
N ARG A 260 15.24 -28.80 -5.49
CA ARG A 260 15.07 -27.36 -5.68
C ARG A 260 15.09 -26.97 -7.16
N MET A 261 15.92 -27.62 -7.96
CA MET A 261 16.12 -27.38 -9.39
C MET A 261 15.09 -28.09 -10.29
N ALA A 262 14.09 -28.77 -9.72
CA ALA A 262 13.08 -29.48 -10.48
C ALA A 262 12.36 -28.57 -11.49
N LEU A 263 12.16 -29.09 -12.70
CA LEU A 263 11.50 -28.37 -13.78
C LEU A 263 9.97 -28.35 -13.59
N GLU A 264 9.27 -27.45 -14.30
CA GLU A 264 7.81 -27.33 -14.20
C GLU A 264 7.05 -28.66 -14.41
N PRO A 265 7.40 -29.51 -15.39
CA PRO A 265 6.74 -30.81 -15.56
C PRO A 265 6.91 -31.74 -14.35
N GLU A 266 8.09 -31.72 -13.73
CA GLU A 266 8.42 -32.53 -12.55
C GLU A 266 7.65 -32.04 -11.32
N LEU A 267 7.61 -30.72 -11.12
CA LEU A 267 6.81 -30.10 -10.06
C LEU A 267 5.31 -30.46 -10.19
N LYS A 268 4.77 -30.38 -11.41
CA LYS A 268 3.37 -30.69 -11.69
C LYS A 268 3.07 -32.17 -11.48
N ALA A 269 3.95 -33.06 -11.91
CA ALA A 269 3.83 -34.49 -11.68
C ALA A 269 3.85 -34.85 -10.19
N ALA A 270 4.78 -34.27 -9.43
CA ALA A 270 4.90 -34.45 -7.99
C ALA A 270 3.66 -33.95 -7.23
N TYR A 271 3.16 -32.76 -7.59
CA TYR A 271 1.90 -32.23 -7.03
C TYR A 271 0.71 -33.16 -7.29
N HIS A 272 0.51 -33.63 -8.53
CA HIS A 272 -0.58 -34.55 -8.85
C HIS A 272 -0.43 -35.93 -8.19
N ALA A 273 0.79 -36.43 -8.02
CA ALA A 273 1.04 -37.66 -7.26
C ALA A 273 0.62 -37.47 -5.79
N ARG A 274 0.98 -36.33 -5.18
CA ARG A 274 0.62 -36.00 -3.80
C ARG A 274 -0.89 -35.85 -3.61
N MET A 275 -1.56 -35.11 -4.49
CA MET A 275 -3.01 -34.92 -4.42
C MET A 275 -3.79 -36.22 -4.60
N ARG A 276 -3.31 -37.15 -5.45
CA ARG A 276 -3.91 -38.48 -5.61
C ARG A 276 -3.76 -39.33 -4.34
N ALA A 277 -2.60 -39.28 -3.68
CA ALA A 277 -2.37 -40.01 -2.45
C ALA A 277 -3.23 -39.52 -1.28
N SER A 278 -3.64 -38.25 -1.29
CA SER A 278 -4.49 -37.62 -0.27
C SER A 278 -5.96 -37.49 -0.67
N HIS A 279 -6.38 -38.14 -1.76
CA HIS A 279 -7.78 -38.08 -2.21
C HIS A 279 -8.70 -38.89 -1.29
N PRO A 280 -9.90 -38.40 -0.92
CA PRO A 280 -10.81 -39.10 -0.01
C PRO A 280 -11.23 -40.50 -0.52
N ASP A 281 -11.28 -40.70 -1.84
CA ASP A 281 -11.56 -42.04 -2.42
C ASP A 281 -10.43 -43.06 -2.16
N VAL A 282 -9.22 -42.61 -1.82
CA VAL A 282 -8.04 -43.45 -1.57
C VAL A 282 -7.73 -43.54 -0.06
N SER A 283 -8.15 -42.53 0.73
CA SER A 283 -8.02 -42.51 2.19
C SER A 283 -9.40 -42.25 2.84
N PRO A 284 -10.13 -43.32 3.24
CA PRO A 284 -11.50 -43.22 3.76
C PRO A 284 -11.63 -42.50 5.12
N GLU A 285 -10.53 -42.13 5.78
CA GLU A 285 -10.53 -41.50 7.11
C GLU A 285 -10.81 -39.99 7.12
N GLY A 286 -11.33 -39.41 6.03
CA GLY A 286 -11.75 -38.00 6.02
C GLY A 286 -10.60 -37.00 6.16
N VAL A 287 -9.42 -37.36 5.67
CA VAL A 287 -8.26 -36.45 5.65
C VAL A 287 -8.59 -35.25 4.78
N ALA A 288 -8.56 -34.05 5.37
CA ALA A 288 -8.80 -32.80 4.65
C ALA A 288 -7.84 -32.67 3.44
N PRO A 289 -8.26 -32.02 2.35
CA PRO A 289 -7.39 -31.83 1.18
C PRO A 289 -6.04 -31.24 1.59
N ASP A 290 -4.95 -31.75 0.99
CA ASP A 290 -3.57 -31.33 1.27
C ASP A 290 -3.31 -29.91 0.74
N THR A 291 -3.89 -28.92 1.43
CA THR A 291 -3.77 -27.49 1.12
C THR A 291 -2.31 -27.02 1.15
N GLU A 292 -1.47 -27.66 1.96
CA GLU A 292 -0.04 -27.41 2.03
C GLU A 292 0.71 -27.87 0.78
N ALA A 293 0.34 -29.00 0.16
CA ALA A 293 0.92 -29.44 -1.10
C ALA A 293 0.59 -28.49 -2.25
N LYS A 294 -0.63 -27.97 -2.28
CA LYS A 294 -1.01 -26.93 -3.25
C LYS A 294 -0.21 -25.65 -3.07
N ALA A 295 -0.09 -25.16 -1.84
CA ALA A 295 0.72 -23.97 -1.53
C ALA A 295 2.21 -24.17 -1.88
N ALA A 296 2.76 -25.37 -1.62
CA ALA A 296 4.12 -25.72 -1.98
C ALA A 296 4.33 -25.72 -3.51
N TYR A 297 3.38 -26.28 -4.26
CA TYR A 297 3.42 -26.29 -5.72
C TYR A 297 3.35 -24.87 -6.30
N GLU A 298 2.40 -24.06 -5.84
CA GLU A 298 2.24 -22.68 -6.29
C GLU A 298 3.50 -21.85 -6.03
N LEU A 299 4.11 -21.99 -4.84
CA LEU A 299 5.36 -21.31 -4.51
C LEU A 299 6.51 -21.72 -5.43
N LEU A 300 6.74 -23.02 -5.61
CA LEU A 300 7.85 -23.52 -6.42
C LEU A 300 7.65 -23.24 -7.92
N ALA A 301 6.43 -23.35 -8.42
CA ALA A 301 6.08 -22.99 -9.80
C ALA A 301 6.31 -21.49 -10.07
N GLN A 302 5.93 -20.61 -9.13
CA GLN A 302 6.19 -19.17 -9.25
C GLN A 302 7.70 -18.88 -9.31
N LEU A 303 8.49 -19.48 -8.42
CA LEU A 303 9.95 -19.32 -8.43
C LEU A 303 10.58 -19.84 -9.74
N ARG A 304 10.11 -20.96 -10.27
CA ARG A 304 10.61 -21.54 -11.54
C ARG A 304 10.26 -20.70 -12.75
N ALA A 305 9.02 -20.23 -12.85
CA ALA A 305 8.60 -19.34 -13.94
C ALA A 305 9.46 -18.07 -13.96
N ALA A 306 9.74 -17.52 -12.79
CA ALA A 306 10.61 -16.37 -12.64
C ALA A 306 12.06 -16.68 -13.06
N GLU A 307 12.65 -17.80 -12.60
CA GLU A 307 14.01 -18.21 -12.99
C GLU A 307 14.15 -18.51 -14.49
N LEU A 308 13.13 -19.05 -15.15
CA LEU A 308 13.14 -19.28 -16.61
C LEU A 308 13.13 -17.97 -17.39
N ALA A 309 12.39 -16.95 -16.92
CA ALA A 309 12.40 -15.61 -17.50
C ALA A 309 13.79 -14.95 -17.44
N VAL A 310 14.60 -15.28 -16.43
CA VAL A 310 16.02 -14.85 -16.36
C VAL A 310 16.83 -15.51 -17.46
N GLN A 311 16.70 -16.84 -17.60
CA GLN A 311 17.52 -17.61 -18.53
C GLN A 311 17.27 -17.21 -19.98
N SER A 312 16.02 -16.89 -20.35
CA SER A 312 15.68 -16.41 -21.69
C SER A 312 16.22 -15.00 -21.98
N SER A 313 16.46 -14.18 -20.96
CA SER A 313 17.08 -12.84 -21.09
C SER A 313 18.61 -12.89 -21.28
N GLY A 314 19.23 -14.07 -21.19
CA GLY A 314 20.68 -14.25 -21.30
C GLY A 314 21.51 -13.72 -20.12
N LYS A 315 20.85 -13.17 -19.09
CA LYS A 315 21.46 -12.69 -17.84
C LYS A 315 21.35 -13.75 -16.76
N ARG A 316 22.28 -13.79 -15.80
CA ARG A 316 22.17 -14.62 -14.59
C ARG A 316 21.86 -13.72 -13.40
N ALA A 317 20.70 -13.90 -12.78
CA ALA A 317 20.37 -13.30 -11.49
C ALA A 317 21.21 -13.95 -10.38
N SER A 318 21.60 -13.18 -9.37
CA SER A 318 22.43 -13.68 -8.26
C SER A 318 21.68 -14.58 -7.25
N GLY A 319 20.41 -14.89 -7.48
CA GLY A 319 19.59 -15.64 -6.53
C GLY A 319 18.14 -15.86 -7.01
N PRO A 320 17.29 -16.47 -6.14
CA PRO A 320 15.88 -16.68 -6.44
C PRO A 320 15.16 -15.34 -6.62
N ILE A 321 14.18 -15.29 -7.53
CA ILE A 321 13.44 -14.07 -7.82
C ILE A 321 12.33 -13.86 -6.77
N PRO A 322 12.14 -12.63 -6.28
CA PRO A 322 11.06 -12.33 -5.35
C PRO A 322 9.70 -12.62 -5.94
N THR A 323 8.79 -13.10 -5.10
CA THR A 323 7.37 -13.16 -5.47
C THR A 323 6.76 -11.78 -5.31
N MET A 324 5.75 -11.50 -6.13
CA MET A 324 5.02 -10.24 -6.07
C MET A 324 3.73 -10.36 -5.26
N GLN A 325 3.58 -9.47 -4.28
CA GLN A 325 2.29 -9.13 -3.69
C GLN A 325 1.90 -7.71 -4.05
N LEU A 326 0.69 -7.54 -4.60
CA LEU A 326 0.08 -6.22 -4.70
C LEU A 326 -0.67 -5.99 -3.40
N LEU A 327 -0.20 -5.07 -2.56
CA LEU A 327 -0.97 -4.64 -1.41
C LEU A 327 -2.00 -3.62 -1.84
N ARG A 328 -3.28 -3.98 -1.69
CA ARG A 328 -4.27 -3.04 -1.18
C ARG A 328 -4.07 -3.00 0.32
N ALA A 329 -3.78 -1.83 0.90
CA ALA A 329 -3.74 -1.75 2.35
C ALA A 329 -5.17 -1.90 2.87
N ASP A 330 -5.57 -3.12 3.24
CA ASP A 330 -6.51 -3.31 4.34
C ASP A 330 -5.67 -3.52 5.61
N MET A 331 -4.77 -2.59 5.96
CA MET A 331 -3.76 -2.88 6.99
C MET A 331 -3.59 -1.76 8.03
N LEU A 332 -4.24 -2.02 9.15
CA LEU A 332 -3.95 -1.54 10.51
C LEU A 332 -2.60 -2.05 11.09
N SER A 333 -1.63 -2.53 10.31
CA SER A 333 -0.48 -3.28 10.88
C SER A 333 0.92 -2.74 10.55
N LEU A 334 1.04 -1.53 9.99
CA LEU A 334 2.36 -0.91 9.77
C LEU A 334 2.73 0.19 10.78
N VAL A 335 1.89 0.40 11.81
CA VAL A 335 2.21 1.26 12.95
C VAL A 335 1.82 0.55 14.26
N ALA A 336 2.55 -0.50 14.59
CA ALA A 336 2.67 -1.04 15.95
C ALA A 336 4.13 -1.46 16.17
#